data_AF-A0A7W9JCK5-F1
#
_entry.id   AF-A0A7W9JCK5-F1
#
_cell.length_a   1.000
_cell.length_b   1.000
_cell.length_c   1.000
_cell.angle_alpha   90.00
_cell.angle_beta   90.00
_cell.angle_gamma   90.00
#
_symmetry.space_group_name_H-M   'P 1'
#
loop_
_entity.id
_entity.type
_entity.pdbx_description
1 polymer ?
#
loop_
_entity_poly.entity_id
_entity_poly.type
_entity_poly.pdbx_seq_one_letter_code
_entity_poly.pdbx_strand_id
1 'polypeptide(L)'
;MLSGADPGTLTTDPIYLVCTHGRHDACCAVRGRPAAAALTAAYPDRTWECSHIGGDRFAANLVFLPHSLFYGHVPTDQAVALAQSYNEGTITPTYYRGSGAHPPPVQAAQHFARTADPSLSINALHPKSITQPPPNHWSITLSTPDSSRIITVEVRADMITVDGQMTCAAQPPGQVRQFTLVAPISTQPAGP
;
A
#
# COMPACT_ATOMS: atom_id res chain seq x y z
N MET A 1 26.27 -6.61 -22.70
CA MET A 1 25.03 -7.13 -22.09
C MET A 1 25.42 -7.95 -20.89
N LEU A 2 24.86 -7.69 -19.71
CA LEU A 2 25.03 -8.58 -18.56
C LEU A 2 24.39 -9.93 -18.94
N SER A 3 25.09 -11.04 -18.77
CA SER A 3 24.65 -12.38 -19.17
C SER A 3 23.45 -12.91 -18.39
N GLY A 4 22.92 -12.14 -17.43
CA GLY A 4 21.80 -12.53 -16.56
C GLY A 4 22.09 -13.74 -15.67
N ALA A 5 23.35 -14.20 -15.60
CA ALA A 5 23.74 -15.44 -14.95
C ALA A 5 23.99 -15.31 -13.43
N ASP A 6 24.05 -14.08 -12.91
CA ASP A 6 24.16 -13.83 -11.47
C ASP A 6 22.75 -13.57 -10.90
N PRO A 7 22.18 -14.51 -10.12
CA PRO A 7 20.87 -14.33 -9.50
C PRO A 7 20.89 -13.28 -8.37
N GLY A 8 22.06 -12.75 -7.99
CA GLY A 8 22.23 -11.88 -6.84
C GLY A 8 22.13 -12.62 -5.51
N THR A 9 22.18 -11.86 -4.41
CA THR A 9 22.00 -12.38 -3.05
C THR A 9 20.63 -11.95 -2.52
N LEU A 10 19.89 -12.87 -1.91
CA LEU A 10 18.64 -12.54 -1.23
C LEU A 10 18.90 -11.57 -0.08
N THR A 11 18.11 -10.50 0.00
CA THR A 11 18.19 -9.52 1.07
C THR A 11 16.80 -9.22 1.63
N THR A 12 16.75 -8.91 2.92
CA THR A 12 15.59 -8.36 3.61
C THR A 12 15.76 -6.87 3.93
N ASP A 13 16.86 -6.27 3.46
CA ASP A 13 17.14 -4.87 3.72
C ASP A 13 16.05 -3.98 3.10
N PRO A 14 15.64 -2.91 3.80
CA PRO A 14 14.69 -1.95 3.28
C PRO A 14 15.16 -1.36 1.95
N ILE A 15 14.28 -1.38 0.95
CA ILE A 15 14.46 -0.64 -0.31
C ILE A 15 13.26 0.29 -0.50
N TYR A 16 13.54 1.55 -0.84
CA TYR A 16 12.57 2.60 -1.10
C TYR A 16 12.53 2.90 -2.59
N LEU A 17 11.44 2.52 -3.24
CA LEU A 17 11.20 2.82 -4.64
C LEU A 17 10.34 4.07 -4.76
N VAL A 18 10.73 5.00 -5.64
CA VAL A 18 9.96 6.21 -5.92
C VAL A 18 9.59 6.26 -7.40
N CYS A 19 8.31 6.40 -7.70
CA CYS A 19 7.87 6.55 -9.09
C CYS A 19 8.28 7.92 -9.62
N THR A 20 9.15 7.95 -10.62
CA THR A 20 9.57 9.20 -11.30
C THR A 20 9.28 9.16 -12.80
N HIS A 21 8.46 8.21 -13.23
CA HIS A 21 8.02 8.09 -14.61
C HIS A 21 7.19 9.31 -15.02
N GLY A 22 7.47 9.84 -16.21
CA GLY A 22 6.85 11.07 -16.72
C GLY A 22 6.26 10.95 -18.13
N ARG A 23 6.33 9.78 -18.78
CA ARG A 23 5.89 9.62 -20.17
C ARG A 23 4.38 9.39 -20.29
N HIS A 24 3.79 8.61 -19.39
CA HIS A 24 2.33 8.44 -19.31
C HIS A 24 1.68 9.60 -18.55
N ASP A 25 2.24 9.96 -17.39
CA ASP A 25 1.76 11.05 -16.55
C ASP A 25 2.91 11.85 -15.93
N ALA A 26 2.94 13.16 -16.19
CA ALA A 26 4.03 14.02 -15.74
C ALA A 26 4.05 14.22 -14.21
N CYS A 27 2.95 13.98 -13.49
CA CYS A 27 2.87 14.28 -12.07
C CYS A 27 3.73 13.38 -11.19
N CYS A 28 3.94 12.11 -11.55
CA CYS A 28 4.89 11.23 -10.88
C CYS A 28 6.32 11.75 -11.06
N ALA A 29 6.71 12.16 -12.27
CA ALA A 29 7.99 12.82 -12.50
C ALA A 29 8.16 14.14 -11.71
N VAL A 30 7.14 15.00 -11.68
CA VAL A 30 7.20 16.31 -11.01
C VAL A 30 7.23 16.18 -9.49
N ARG A 31 6.37 15.35 -8.90
CA ARG A 31 6.22 15.21 -7.44
C ARG A 31 7.14 14.14 -6.85
N GLY A 32 7.44 13.08 -7.61
CA GLY A 32 8.26 11.96 -7.16
C GLY A 32 9.75 12.26 -7.13
N ARG A 33 10.31 12.98 -8.12
CA ARG A 33 11.76 13.28 -8.15
C ARG A 33 12.26 14.03 -6.91
N PRO A 34 11.57 15.06 -6.40
CA PRO A 34 11.96 15.69 -5.14
C PRO A 34 11.97 14.72 -3.96
N ALA A 35 10.97 13.84 -3.85
CA ALA A 35 10.91 12.82 -2.80
C ALA A 35 12.04 11.79 -2.94
N ALA A 36 12.36 11.38 -4.18
CA ALA A 36 13.50 10.51 -4.47
C ALA A 36 14.82 11.17 -4.06
N ALA A 37 15.04 12.43 -4.41
CA ALA A 37 16.24 13.17 -4.02
C ALA A 37 16.40 13.28 -2.49
N ALA A 38 15.31 13.56 -1.77
CA ALA A 38 15.32 13.62 -0.31
C ALA A 38 15.66 12.25 0.31
N LEU A 39 15.07 11.16 -0.20
CA LEU A 39 15.37 9.80 0.26
C LEU A 39 16.80 9.38 -0.09
N THR A 40 17.30 9.69 -1.28
CA THR A 40 18.69 9.38 -1.69
C THR A 40 19.70 10.12 -0.80
N ALA A 41 19.40 11.34 -0.36
CA ALA A 41 20.28 12.07 0.56
C ALA A 41 20.36 11.40 1.95
N ALA A 42 19.28 10.79 2.43
CA ALA A 42 19.23 10.11 3.73
C ALA A 42 19.65 8.62 3.66
N TYR A 43 19.34 7.96 2.55
CA TYR A 43 19.45 6.51 2.35
C TYR A 43 19.94 6.19 0.92
N PRO A 44 21.19 6.55 0.57
CA PRO A 44 21.69 6.49 -0.80
C PRO A 44 21.68 5.07 -1.38
N ASP A 45 22.09 4.07 -0.61
CA ASP A 45 22.20 2.68 -1.09
C ASP A 45 20.86 1.92 -1.09
N ARG A 46 19.80 2.54 -0.55
CA ARG A 46 18.47 1.93 -0.38
C ARG A 46 17.38 2.60 -1.20
N THR A 47 17.69 3.69 -1.89
CA THR A 47 16.70 4.49 -2.63
C THR A 47 16.87 4.31 -4.13
N TRP A 48 15.77 4.04 -4.82
CA TRP A 48 15.77 3.88 -6.26
C TRP A 48 14.60 4.62 -6.90
N GLU A 49 14.90 5.30 -8.01
CA GLU A 49 13.87 5.73 -8.94
C GLU A 49 13.36 4.54 -9.74
N CYS A 50 12.05 4.47 -9.96
CA CYS A 50 11.42 3.37 -10.69
C CYS A 50 10.44 3.86 -11.76
N SER A 51 10.11 2.95 -12.68
CA SER A 51 9.05 3.14 -13.67
C SER A 51 7.67 3.17 -13.00
N HIS A 52 6.62 3.34 -13.81
CA HIS A 52 5.26 3.42 -13.31
C HIS A 52 4.85 2.18 -12.49
N ILE A 53 4.24 2.43 -11.32
CA ILE A 53 3.81 1.43 -10.32
C ILE A 53 2.29 1.48 -10.04
N GLY A 54 1.53 2.16 -10.88
CA GLY A 54 0.09 2.32 -10.69
C GLY A 54 -0.29 3.50 -9.78
N GLY A 55 -1.44 4.11 -10.09
CA GLY A 55 -2.05 5.13 -9.24
C GLY A 55 -1.49 6.53 -9.43
N ASP A 56 -1.37 7.01 -10.68
CA ASP A 56 -0.85 8.35 -10.98
C ASP A 56 -1.64 9.47 -10.29
N ARG A 57 -2.96 9.29 -10.08
CA ARG A 57 -3.77 10.20 -9.28
C ARG A 57 -3.25 10.42 -7.85
N PHE A 58 -2.47 9.47 -7.33
CA PHE A 58 -1.85 9.52 -6.01
C PHE A 58 -0.40 10.01 -6.02
N ALA A 59 0.10 10.61 -7.11
CA ALA A 59 1.47 11.13 -7.13
C ALA A 59 1.72 12.15 -6.00
N ALA A 60 2.84 12.09 -5.26
CA ALA A 60 3.97 11.16 -5.39
C ALA A 60 3.70 9.75 -4.83
N ASN A 61 4.12 8.71 -5.57
CA ASN A 61 3.95 7.30 -5.19
C ASN A 61 5.28 6.67 -4.79
N LEU A 62 5.29 6.01 -3.63
CA LEU A 62 6.45 5.30 -3.08
C LEU A 62 6.09 3.83 -2.79
N VAL A 63 7.05 2.92 -2.92
CA VAL A 63 6.91 1.51 -2.51
C VAL A 63 8.06 1.11 -1.61
N PHE A 64 7.76 0.59 -0.43
CA PHE A 64 8.76 0.10 0.52
C PHE A 64 8.81 -1.42 0.53
N LEU A 65 9.98 -1.96 0.22
CA LEU A 65 10.28 -3.39 0.17
C LEU A 65 11.05 -3.83 1.42
N PRO A 66 10.98 -5.12 1.82
CA PRO A 66 10.34 -6.23 1.12
C PRO A 66 8.81 -6.34 1.30
N HIS A 67 8.21 -5.56 2.20
CA HIS A 67 6.78 -5.69 2.56
C HIS A 67 5.79 -5.19 1.48
N SER A 68 6.30 -4.64 0.37
CA SER A 68 5.53 -4.12 -0.75
C SER A 68 4.48 -3.09 -0.32
N LEU A 69 4.83 -2.20 0.62
CA LEU A 69 3.92 -1.17 1.13
C LEU A 69 3.84 0.01 0.17
N PHE A 70 2.65 0.33 -0.30
CA PHE A 70 2.42 1.45 -1.21
C PHE A 70 2.02 2.69 -0.41
N TYR A 71 2.62 3.82 -0.76
CA TYR A 71 2.26 5.13 -0.26
C TYR A 71 1.94 6.07 -1.42
N GLY A 72 0.98 6.98 -1.20
CA GLY A 72 0.57 7.97 -2.18
C GLY A 72 0.26 9.31 -1.54
N HIS A 73 0.20 10.35 -2.38
CA HIS A 73 0.09 11.75 -2.01
C HIS A 73 1.19 12.19 -1.04
N VAL A 74 2.36 11.57 -1.12
CA VAL A 74 3.46 11.82 -0.20
C VAL A 74 4.05 13.21 -0.48
N PRO A 75 4.01 14.13 0.49
CA PRO A 75 4.76 15.38 0.41
C PRO A 75 6.26 15.12 0.45
N THR A 76 7.05 15.93 -0.27
CA THR A 76 8.50 15.77 -0.35
C THR A 76 9.18 15.70 1.01
N ASP A 77 8.76 16.57 1.94
CA ASP A 77 9.29 16.69 3.31
C ASP A 77 8.92 15.49 4.21
N GLN A 78 7.95 14.68 3.81
CA GLN A 78 7.50 13.50 4.57
C GLN A 78 8.15 12.20 4.10
N ALA A 79 8.82 12.19 2.94
CA ALA A 79 9.38 10.96 2.36
C ALA A 79 10.40 10.28 3.30
N VAL A 80 11.30 11.05 3.91
CA VAL A 80 12.30 10.52 4.86
C VAL A 80 11.65 10.03 6.16
N ALA A 81 10.66 10.76 6.67
CA ALA A 81 9.93 10.35 7.87
C ALA A 81 9.17 9.02 7.66
N LEU A 82 8.56 8.83 6.49
CA LEU A 82 7.95 7.55 6.10
C LEU A 82 8.96 6.41 6.16
N ALA A 83 10.14 6.59 5.57
CA ALA A 83 11.19 5.58 5.56
C ALA A 83 11.71 5.27 6.99
N GLN A 84 11.78 6.28 7.86
CA GLN A 84 12.11 6.09 9.28
C GLN A 84 11.05 5.23 9.98
N SER A 85 9.76 5.59 9.87
CA SER A 85 8.67 4.78 10.46
C SER A 85 8.68 3.34 9.96
N TYR A 86 8.96 3.13 8.67
CA TYR A 86 9.08 1.80 8.09
C TYR A 86 10.26 1.00 8.67
N ASN A 87 11.42 1.63 8.84
CA ASN A 87 12.58 1.00 9.48
C ASN A 87 12.30 0.61 10.94
N GLU A 88 11.42 1.36 11.61
CA GLU A 88 10.94 1.08 12.96
C GLU A 88 9.82 0.03 12.99
N GLY A 89 9.47 -0.55 11.84
CA GLY A 89 8.45 -1.59 11.74
C GLY A 89 7.02 -1.06 11.79
N THR A 90 6.80 0.21 11.42
CA THR A 90 5.49 0.85 11.45
C THR A 90 5.05 1.42 10.10
N ILE A 91 3.74 1.51 9.92
CA ILE A 91 3.12 2.23 8.79
C ILE A 91 2.72 3.64 9.20
N THR A 92 2.55 4.50 8.20
CA THR A 92 1.96 5.84 8.37
C THR A 92 0.62 5.88 7.65
N PRO A 93 -0.52 5.72 8.36
CA PRO A 93 -1.84 5.53 7.76
C PRO A 93 -2.27 6.64 6.80
N THR A 94 -1.87 7.88 7.07
CA THR A 94 -2.19 9.08 6.27
C THR A 94 -1.87 8.91 4.78
N TYR A 95 -0.76 8.25 4.47
CA TYR A 95 -0.28 8.08 3.10
C TYR A 95 -0.42 6.64 2.60
N TYR A 96 -0.79 5.70 3.47
CA TYR A 96 -0.76 4.28 3.20
C TYR A 96 -1.89 3.85 2.26
N ARG A 97 -1.52 3.16 1.18
CA ARG A 97 -2.44 2.68 0.14
C ARG A 97 -2.69 1.17 0.18
N GLY A 98 -2.02 0.45 1.08
CA GLY A 98 -2.08 -1.02 1.16
C GLY A 98 -0.76 -1.69 0.81
N SER A 99 -0.74 -3.02 0.87
CA SER A 99 0.41 -3.85 0.47
C SER A 99 0.10 -4.59 -0.83
N GLY A 100 1.01 -4.47 -1.80
CA GLY A 100 0.97 -5.24 -3.05
C GLY A 100 1.18 -6.74 -2.88
N ALA A 101 1.58 -7.19 -1.68
CA ALA A 101 1.66 -8.61 -1.34
C ALA A 101 0.29 -9.26 -1.16
N HIS A 102 -0.80 -8.47 -1.18
CA HIS A 102 -2.15 -8.94 -0.91
C HIS A 102 -3.15 -8.55 -2.00
N PRO A 103 -4.16 -9.39 -2.27
CA PRO A 103 -5.21 -9.03 -3.22
C PRO A 103 -6.05 -7.86 -2.67
N PRO A 104 -6.71 -7.09 -3.54
CA PRO A 104 -7.39 -5.86 -3.11
C PRO A 104 -8.48 -6.01 -2.04
N PRO A 105 -9.30 -7.08 -2.01
CA PRO A 105 -10.26 -7.28 -0.91
C PRO A 105 -9.58 -7.40 0.46
N VAL A 106 -8.39 -8.00 0.52
CA VAL A 106 -7.59 -8.08 1.76
C VAL A 106 -7.06 -6.72 2.15
N GLN A 107 -6.56 -5.92 1.20
CA GLN A 107 -6.12 -4.56 1.49
C GLN A 107 -7.27 -3.68 2.02
N ALA A 108 -8.46 -3.82 1.44
CA ALA A 108 -9.66 -3.15 1.93
C ALA A 108 -10.06 -3.62 3.33
N ALA A 109 -10.03 -4.94 3.59
CA ALA A 109 -10.28 -5.50 4.90
C ALA A 109 -9.29 -4.98 5.96
N GLN A 110 -7.99 -4.95 5.64
CA GLN A 110 -6.96 -4.38 6.50
C GLN A 110 -7.21 -2.90 6.77
N HIS A 111 -7.61 -2.12 5.77
CA HIS A 111 -7.96 -0.70 5.95
C HIS A 111 -9.11 -0.53 6.96
N PHE A 112 -10.21 -1.27 6.79
CA PHE A 112 -11.34 -1.20 7.72
C PHE A 112 -10.98 -1.73 9.11
N ALA A 113 -10.26 -2.84 9.21
CA ALA A 113 -9.87 -3.46 10.48
C ALA A 113 -9.01 -2.54 11.37
N ARG A 114 -8.33 -1.54 10.79
CA ARG A 114 -7.58 -0.53 11.57
C ARG A 114 -8.46 0.32 12.49
N THR A 115 -9.77 0.37 12.25
CA THR A 115 -10.72 1.00 13.18
C THR A 115 -10.94 0.18 14.45
N ALA A 116 -10.77 -1.14 14.39
CA ALA A 116 -10.89 -2.07 15.52
C ALA A 116 -9.53 -2.37 16.17
N ASP A 117 -8.44 -2.32 15.40
CA ASP A 117 -7.06 -2.43 15.89
C ASP A 117 -6.18 -1.30 15.32
N PRO A 118 -5.91 -0.24 16.10
CA PRO A 118 -5.14 0.92 15.63
C PRO A 118 -3.62 0.64 15.56
N SER A 119 -3.17 -0.61 15.75
CA SER A 119 -1.76 -0.97 15.66
C SER A 119 -1.12 -0.48 14.35
N LEU A 120 -0.03 0.26 14.47
CA LEU A 120 0.74 0.74 13.33
C LEU A 120 1.77 -0.27 12.83
N SER A 121 1.90 -1.44 13.48
CA SER A 121 2.88 -2.43 13.09
C SER A 121 2.68 -2.88 11.64
N ILE A 122 3.78 -3.01 10.89
CA ILE A 122 3.78 -3.62 9.55
C ILE A 122 3.38 -5.10 9.59
N ASN A 123 3.53 -5.74 10.75
CA ASN A 123 3.15 -7.13 11.02
C ASN A 123 1.76 -7.24 11.68
N ALA A 124 0.95 -6.17 11.63
CA ALA A 124 -0.43 -6.23 12.06
C ALA A 124 -1.35 -6.68 10.93
N LEU A 125 -2.48 -7.28 11.31
CA LEU A 125 -3.57 -7.60 10.40
C LEU A 125 -3.15 -8.59 9.30
N HIS A 126 -2.39 -9.62 9.68
CA HIS A 126 -2.00 -10.68 8.76
C HIS A 126 -3.24 -11.49 8.34
N PRO A 127 -3.47 -11.71 7.03
CA PRO A 127 -4.58 -12.50 6.56
C PRO A 127 -4.40 -13.98 6.93
N LYS A 128 -5.43 -14.56 7.55
CA LYS A 128 -5.52 -16.00 7.88
C LYS A 128 -6.37 -16.76 6.88
N SER A 129 -7.46 -16.17 6.40
CA SER A 129 -8.34 -16.78 5.40
C SER A 129 -9.07 -15.72 4.58
N ILE A 130 -9.44 -16.11 3.37
CA ILE A 130 -10.24 -15.32 2.43
C ILE A 130 -11.31 -16.26 1.89
N THR A 131 -12.58 -15.93 2.07
CA THR A 131 -13.69 -16.63 1.42
C THR A 131 -14.46 -15.64 0.55
N GLN A 132 -14.98 -16.13 -0.58
CA GLN A 132 -15.71 -15.29 -1.54
C GLN A 132 -17.14 -15.82 -1.70
N PRO A 133 -18.08 -15.37 -0.86
CA PRO A 133 -19.51 -15.59 -1.14
C PRO A 133 -19.93 -14.96 -2.49
N PRO A 134 -20.99 -15.47 -3.16
CA PRO A 134 -21.37 -15.05 -4.52
C PRO A 134 -21.79 -13.57 -4.63
N PRO A 135 -21.72 -13.00 -5.85
CA PRO A 135 -20.56 -12.31 -6.43
C PRO A 135 -20.24 -10.97 -5.74
N ASN A 136 -18.98 -10.53 -5.87
CA ASN A 136 -18.44 -9.26 -5.35
C ASN A 136 -18.45 -9.08 -3.82
N HIS A 137 -18.55 -10.17 -3.06
CA HIS A 137 -18.45 -10.15 -1.60
C HIS A 137 -17.28 -11.04 -1.15
N TRP A 138 -16.50 -10.57 -0.19
CA TRP A 138 -15.44 -11.31 0.48
C TRP A 138 -15.58 -11.24 1.99
N SER A 139 -15.35 -12.36 2.67
CA SER A 139 -15.11 -12.40 4.12
C SER A 139 -13.64 -12.71 4.36
N ILE A 140 -12.96 -11.82 5.08
CA ILE A 140 -11.53 -11.88 5.36
C ILE A 140 -11.34 -12.05 6.86
N THR A 141 -10.56 -13.05 7.24
CA THR A 141 -10.12 -13.23 8.62
C THR A 141 -8.70 -12.71 8.76
N LEU A 142 -8.48 -11.78 9.68
CA LEU A 142 -7.20 -11.16 9.99
C LEU A 142 -6.78 -11.51 11.42
N SER A 143 -5.48 -11.54 11.68
CA SER A 143 -4.92 -11.74 13.02
C SER A 143 -4.11 -10.53 13.48
N THR A 144 -4.15 -10.27 14.78
CA THR A 144 -3.27 -9.26 15.42
C THR A 144 -1.82 -9.74 15.44
N PRO A 145 -0.82 -8.85 15.60
CA PRO A 145 0.60 -9.25 15.59
C PRO A 145 0.95 -10.36 16.59
N ASP A 146 0.35 -10.31 17.77
CA ASP A 146 0.51 -11.29 18.85
C ASP A 146 -0.37 -12.53 18.68
N SER A 147 -1.15 -12.60 17.60
CA SER A 147 -2.17 -13.62 17.34
C SER A 147 -3.18 -13.81 18.47
N SER A 148 -3.35 -12.82 19.36
CA SER A 148 -4.29 -12.91 20.49
C SER A 148 -5.75 -12.73 20.08
N ARG A 149 -5.99 -12.07 18.94
CA ARG A 149 -7.33 -11.78 18.43
C ARG A 149 -7.45 -12.08 16.95
N ILE A 150 -8.66 -12.46 16.58
CA ILE A 150 -9.11 -12.65 15.22
C ILE A 150 -10.13 -11.57 14.88
N ILE A 151 -9.93 -10.92 13.74
CA ILE A 151 -10.80 -9.87 13.21
C ILE A 151 -11.41 -10.36 11.91
N THR A 152 -12.74 -10.43 11.85
CA THR A 152 -13.46 -10.79 10.63
C THR A 152 -14.03 -9.53 10.00
N VAL A 153 -13.73 -9.35 8.71
CA VAL A 153 -14.19 -8.21 7.91
C VAL A 153 -14.88 -8.70 6.65
N GLU A 154 -16.10 -8.26 6.45
CA GLU A 154 -16.89 -8.54 5.25
C GLU A 154 -16.96 -7.30 4.37
N VAL A 155 -16.45 -7.41 3.14
CA VAL A 155 -16.40 -6.30 2.18
C VAL A 155 -17.06 -6.66 0.87
N ARG A 156 -17.75 -5.70 0.27
CA ARG A 156 -18.24 -5.77 -1.10
C ARG A 156 -17.51 -4.78 -1.99
N ALA A 157 -17.41 -5.07 -3.28
CA ALA A 157 -16.82 -4.16 -4.26
C ALA A 157 -17.86 -3.70 -5.28
N ASP A 158 -17.89 -2.40 -5.51
CA ASP A 158 -18.70 -1.77 -6.55
C ASP A 158 -17.81 -0.85 -7.39
N MET A 159 -18.08 -0.79 -8.69
CA MET A 159 -17.50 0.25 -9.54
C MET A 159 -18.33 1.50 -9.39
N ILE A 160 -17.68 2.60 -9.00
CA ILE A 160 -18.33 3.89 -8.82
C ILE A 160 -17.70 4.95 -9.73
N THR A 161 -18.54 5.90 -10.09
CA THR A 161 -18.12 7.12 -10.78
C THR A 161 -17.70 8.16 -9.74
N VAL A 162 -16.51 8.73 -9.90
CA VAL A 162 -16.02 9.82 -9.04
C VAL A 162 -15.73 11.06 -9.88
N ASP A 163 -15.99 12.22 -9.29
CA ASP A 163 -15.55 13.50 -9.84
C ASP A 163 -14.06 13.69 -9.54
N GLY A 164 -13.22 12.97 -10.28
CA GLY A 164 -11.80 12.96 -10.08
C GLY A 164 -11.05 12.42 -11.29
N GLN A 165 -9.88 13.01 -11.54
CA GLN A 165 -8.99 12.57 -12.60
C GLN A 165 -8.28 11.28 -12.16
N MET A 166 -8.32 10.24 -12.99
CA MET A 166 -7.64 8.96 -12.69
C MET A 166 -6.14 8.99 -12.98
N THR A 167 -5.77 9.91 -13.86
CA THR A 167 -4.40 10.25 -14.22
C THR A 167 -4.29 11.77 -14.30
N CYS A 168 -3.09 12.31 -14.41
CA CYS A 168 -2.89 13.76 -14.38
C CYS A 168 -3.29 14.44 -15.70
N ALA A 169 -3.43 13.66 -16.77
CA ALA A 169 -3.97 14.11 -18.06
C ALA A 169 -5.46 13.79 -18.26
N ALA A 170 -6.05 12.89 -17.46
CA ALA A 170 -7.44 12.47 -17.62
C ALA A 170 -8.43 13.59 -17.24
N GLN A 171 -9.59 13.64 -17.90
CA GLN A 171 -10.72 14.47 -17.48
C GLN A 171 -11.68 13.66 -16.60
N PRO A 172 -12.36 14.29 -15.62
CA PRO A 172 -13.45 13.65 -14.91
C PRO A 172 -14.65 13.40 -15.86
N PRO A 173 -15.53 12.45 -15.51
CA PRO A 173 -15.47 11.61 -14.33
C PRO A 173 -14.57 10.39 -14.51
N GLY A 174 -14.01 9.90 -13.41
CA GLY A 174 -13.26 8.66 -13.38
C GLY A 174 -14.07 7.49 -12.81
N GLN A 175 -13.59 6.26 -13.07
CA GLN A 175 -14.17 5.03 -12.53
C GLN A 175 -13.19 4.43 -11.51
N VAL A 176 -13.67 4.13 -10.30
CA VAL A 176 -12.87 3.45 -9.29
C VAL A 176 -13.64 2.29 -8.69
N ARG A 177 -12.91 1.23 -8.34
CA ARG A 177 -13.47 0.17 -7.49
C ARG A 177 -13.44 0.65 -6.05
N GLN A 178 -14.63 0.83 -5.47
CA GLN A 178 -14.79 1.12 -4.06
C GLN A 178 -15.13 -0.16 -3.30
N PHE A 179 -14.51 -0.32 -2.13
CA PHE A 179 -14.90 -1.35 -1.18
C PHE A 179 -15.74 -0.73 -0.06
N THR A 180 -16.79 -1.43 0.38
CA THR A 180 -17.61 -1.04 1.53
C THR A 180 -17.80 -2.22 2.47
N LEU A 181 -17.99 -1.94 3.76
CA LEU A 181 -18.34 -2.96 4.75
C LEU A 181 -19.76 -3.48 4.49
N VAL A 182 -19.92 -4.80 4.52
CA VAL A 182 -21.23 -5.46 4.40
C VAL A 182 -21.88 -5.66 5.79
N ALA A 183 -21.06 -5.79 6.82
CA ALA A 183 -21.47 -5.95 8.21
C ALA A 183 -20.49 -5.21 9.15
N PRO A 184 -20.88 -4.95 10.42
CA PRO A 184 -19.95 -4.47 11.43
C PRO A 184 -18.75 -5.42 11.60
N ILE A 185 -17.58 -4.85 11.85
CA ILE A 185 -16.35 -5.62 12.06
C ILE A 185 -16.50 -6.44 13.34
N SER A 186 -16.25 -7.75 13.25
CA SER A 186 -16.26 -8.66 14.39
C SER A 186 -14.84 -8.89 14.88
N THR A 187 -14.64 -8.81 16.20
CA THR A 187 -13.35 -9.13 16.85
C THR A 187 -13.61 -10.15 17.95
N GLN A 188 -12.83 -11.22 17.97
CA GLN A 188 -12.91 -12.30 18.96
C GLN A 188 -11.50 -12.66 19.44
N PRO A 189 -11.32 -13.20 20.66
CA PRO A 189 -10.07 -13.85 21.04
C PRO A 189 -9.72 -14.96 20.04
N ALA A 190 -8.44 -15.16 19.79
CA ALA A 190 -8.00 -16.35 19.07
C ALA A 190 -8.36 -17.60 19.90
N GLY A 191 -8.91 -18.62 19.23
CA GLY A 191 -9.17 -19.91 19.87
C GLY A 191 -7.88 -20.57 20.37
N PRO A 192 -7.99 -21.51 21.32
CA PRO A 192 -6.85 -22.30 21.82
C PRO A 192 -6.20 -23.16 20.73
#